data_AF-A0AAW0JAJ7-F1
#
_entry.id   AF-A0AAW0JAJ7-F1
#
_cell.length_a   1.000
_cell.length_b   1.000
_cell.length_c   1.000
_cell.angle_alpha   90.00
_cell.angle_beta   90.00
_cell.angle_gamma   90.00
#
_symmetry.space_group_name_H-M   'P 1'
#
loop_
_entity.id
_entity.type
_entity.pdbx_description
1 polymer ?
#
loop_
_entity_poly.entity_id
_entity_poly.type
_entity_poly.pdbx_seq_one_letter_code
_entity_poly.pdbx_strand_id
1 'polypeptide(L)'
;MSLVQLKWEGDAGSIQINGTDYFLDQGHWHSPSEHSINGRRYDLELHMVHLARDPNVTNKIAVVGLFYKIGHHDDFLSKVQILSHKKIFNYFFHLFTQPVALGTQG
;
A
#
# COMPACT_ATOMS: atom_id res chain seq x y z
N MET A 1 12.66 1.72 -5.93
CA MET A 1 12.11 2.61 -6.98
C MET A 1 10.61 2.34 -7.03
N SER A 2 9.77 3.34 -6.76
CA SER A 2 8.32 3.16 -6.81
C SER A 2 7.82 3.12 -8.25
N LEU A 3 6.81 2.30 -8.52
CA LEU A 3 6.22 2.11 -9.84
C LEU A 3 5.15 3.16 -10.13
N VAL A 4 4.20 3.29 -9.21
CA VAL A 4 3.11 4.27 -9.25
C VAL A 4 2.86 4.77 -7.83
N GLN A 5 2.26 5.95 -7.77
CA GLN A 5 1.74 6.54 -6.55
C GLN A 5 0.28 6.96 -6.77
N LEU A 6 -0.56 6.64 -5.80
CA LEU A 6 -1.92 7.12 -5.65
C LEU A 6 -1.92 8.12 -4.50
N LYS A 7 -2.53 9.29 -4.71
CA LYS A 7 -2.70 10.33 -3.69
C LYS A 7 -4.20 10.53 -3.46
N TRP A 8 -4.62 10.58 -2.21
CA TRP A 8 -5.98 10.98 -1.87
C TRP A 8 -6.05 12.50 -1.70
N GLU A 9 -7.05 13.13 -2.31
CA GLU A 9 -7.29 14.58 -2.20
C GLU A 9 -8.25 14.93 -1.05
N GLY A 10 -9.00 13.93 -0.55
CA GLY A 10 -9.95 14.06 0.56
C GLY A 10 -9.65 13.09 1.70
N ASP A 11 -10.57 12.98 2.65
CA ASP A 11 -10.45 12.03 3.74
C ASP A 11 -10.66 10.59 3.25
N ALA A 12 -9.60 9.79 3.29
CA ALA A 12 -9.60 8.38 2.93
C ALA A 12 -9.75 7.46 4.15
N GLY A 13 -9.97 8.03 5.33
CA GLY A 13 -9.95 7.35 6.61
C GLY A 13 -8.57 7.39 7.29
N SER A 14 -8.51 6.76 8.45
CA SER A 14 -7.31 6.71 9.29
C SER A 14 -7.14 5.35 9.94
N ILE A 15 -5.93 5.11 10.44
CA ILE A 15 -5.63 4.07 11.41
C ILE A 15 -5.30 4.71 12.75
N GLN A 16 -5.59 4.02 13.84
CA GLN A 16 -5.23 4.47 15.17
C GLN A 16 -4.08 3.63 15.73
N ILE A 17 -3.02 4.29 16.19
CA ILE A 17 -1.86 3.66 16.83
C ILE A 17 -1.63 4.37 18.16
N ASN A 18 -1.73 3.63 19.27
CA ASN A 18 -1.54 4.15 20.63
C ASN A 18 -2.37 5.43 20.92
N GLY A 19 -3.62 5.46 20.48
CA GLY A 19 -4.53 6.60 20.66
C GLY A 19 -4.25 7.81 19.74
N THR A 20 -3.28 7.71 18.83
CA THR A 20 -3.02 8.73 17.81
C THR A 20 -3.61 8.30 16.48
N ASP A 21 -4.37 9.19 15.84
CA ASP A 21 -4.91 8.95 14.50
C ASP A 21 -3.90 9.34 13.41
N TYR A 22 -3.67 8.40 12.49
CA TYR A 22 -2.84 8.56 11.30
C TYR A 22 -3.71 8.45 10.06
N PHE A 23 -3.91 9.56 9.36
CA PHE A 23 -4.80 9.65 8.20
C PHE A 23 -4.10 9.17 6.94
N LEU A 24 -4.76 8.33 6.14
CA LEU A 24 -4.21 7.82 4.89
C LEU A 24 -4.02 8.98 3.90
N ASP A 25 -2.78 9.11 3.39
CA ASP A 25 -2.37 10.23 2.56
C ASP A 25 -2.05 9.78 1.13
N GLN A 26 -1.23 8.73 1.00
CA GLN A 26 -0.80 8.21 -0.29
C GLN A 26 -0.44 6.73 -0.22
N GLY A 27 -0.51 6.07 -1.37
CA GLY A 27 -0.18 4.66 -1.56
C GLY A 27 0.77 4.51 -2.73
N HIS A 28 1.83 3.73 -2.60
CA HIS A 28 2.75 3.49 -3.69
C HIS A 28 3.28 2.06 -3.71
N TRP A 29 3.60 1.57 -4.91
CA TRP A 29 3.93 0.17 -5.15
C TRP A 29 5.39 -0.03 -5.52
N HIS A 30 5.97 -1.13 -5.04
CA HIS A 30 7.32 -1.61 -5.34
C HIS A 30 7.27 -3.04 -5.91
N SER A 31 8.09 -3.32 -6.92
CA SER A 31 8.28 -4.66 -7.47
C SER A 31 9.78 -4.94 -7.71
N PRO A 32 10.32 -6.06 -7.21
CA PRO A 32 9.69 -6.96 -6.22
C PRO A 32 9.47 -6.24 -4.88
N SER A 33 8.92 -6.94 -3.88
CA SER A 33 8.83 -6.37 -2.53
C SER A 33 10.20 -5.92 -2.00
N GLU A 34 10.21 -4.82 -1.26
CA GLU A 34 11.39 -4.32 -0.56
C GLU A 34 11.62 -5.12 0.72
N HIS A 35 10.54 -5.36 1.47
CA HIS A 35 10.58 -6.19 2.67
C HIS A 35 10.48 -7.69 2.34
N SER A 36 10.89 -8.51 3.29
CA SER A 36 10.80 -9.97 3.21
C SER A 36 10.19 -10.52 4.50
N ILE A 37 9.50 -11.64 4.40
CA ILE A 37 8.95 -12.36 5.56
C ILE A 37 9.57 -13.74 5.57
N ASN A 38 10.22 -14.10 6.68
CA ASN A 38 10.94 -15.37 6.81
C ASN A 38 11.92 -15.62 5.63
N GLY A 39 12.62 -14.56 5.21
CA GLY A 39 13.56 -14.59 4.08
C GLY A 39 12.91 -14.61 2.69
N ARG A 40 11.58 -14.67 2.58
CA ARG A 40 10.87 -14.63 1.29
C ARG A 40 10.52 -13.20 0.88
N ARG A 41 10.97 -12.80 -0.32
CA ARG A 41 10.43 -11.63 -1.03
C ARG A 41 9.17 -12.00 -1.82
N TYR A 42 8.29 -11.04 -1.96
CA TYR A 42 7.00 -11.14 -2.64
C TYR A 42 7.06 -10.40 -3.98
N ASP A 43 6.08 -10.69 -4.84
CA ASP A 43 6.12 -10.22 -6.23
C ASP A 43 5.84 -8.70 -6.32
N LEU A 44 5.08 -8.16 -5.36
CA LEU A 44 4.75 -6.74 -5.27
C LEU A 44 4.45 -6.35 -3.81
N GLU A 45 4.73 -5.09 -3.46
CA GLU A 45 4.45 -4.52 -2.15
C GLU A 45 3.82 -3.14 -2.30
N LEU A 46 2.70 -2.90 -1.62
CA LEU A 46 2.07 -1.58 -1.47
C LEU A 46 2.46 -0.99 -0.13
N HIS A 47 2.98 0.23 -0.14
CA HIS A 47 3.15 1.08 1.03
C HIS A 47 2.00 2.08 1.10
N MET A 48 1.15 1.94 2.12
CA MET A 48 0.12 2.92 2.45
C MET A 48 0.66 3.86 3.54
N VAL A 49 0.92 5.11 3.17
CA VAL A 49 1.51 6.13 4.04
C VAL A 49 0.40 6.93 4.71
N HIS A 50 0.49 7.01 6.03
CA HIS A 50 -0.45 7.70 6.89
C HIS A 50 0.26 8.80 7.69
N LEU A 51 -0.42 9.93 7.87
CA LEU A 51 0.12 11.11 8.55
C LEU A 51 -0.69 11.45 9.81
N ALA A 52 -0.01 11.57 10.95
CA ALA A 52 -0.59 12.15 12.15
C ALA A 52 -0.71 13.67 11.97
N ARG A 53 -1.87 14.21 12.32
CA ARG A 53 -2.16 15.65 12.25
C ARG A 53 -1.85 16.39 13.55
N ASP A 54 -1.74 15.67 14.68
CA ASP A 54 -1.40 16.26 15.97
C ASP A 54 0.02 16.87 15.94
N PRO A 55 0.17 18.17 16.24
CA PRO A 55 1.47 18.82 16.29
C PRO A 55 2.40 18.26 17.38
N ASN A 56 1.88 17.65 18.44
CA ASN A 56 2.65 17.13 19.58
C ASN A 56 3.25 15.74 19.31
N VAL A 57 2.84 15.07 18.23
CA VAL A 57 3.37 13.76 17.85
C VAL A 57 4.71 13.94 17.12
N THR A 58 5.76 13.34 17.67
CA THR A 58 7.11 13.37 17.07
C THR A 58 7.19 12.52 15.81
N ASN A 59 6.65 11.29 15.85
CA ASN A 59 6.66 10.36 14.73
C ASN A 59 5.36 10.50 13.93
N LYS A 60 5.35 11.44 12.98
CA LYS A 60 4.14 11.78 12.22
C LYS A 60 3.78 10.82 11.10
N ILE A 61 4.65 9.87 10.77
CA ILE A 61 4.45 8.98 9.62
C ILE A 61 4.28 7.55 10.12
N ALA A 62 3.22 6.88 9.66
CA ALA A 62 3.04 5.44 9.79
C ALA A 62 2.86 4.84 8.40
N VAL A 63 3.50 3.71 8.11
CA VAL A 63 3.38 3.01 6.83
C VAL A 63 2.83 1.61 7.06
N VAL A 64 1.72 1.29 6.40
CA VAL A 64 1.17 -0.06 6.37
C VAL A 64 1.63 -0.72 5.07
N GLY A 65 2.37 -1.83 5.18
CA GLY A 65 2.84 -2.63 4.06
C GLY A 65 1.85 -3.75 3.72
N LEU A 66 1.60 -3.96 2.43
CA LEU A 66 0.73 -5.02 1.92
C LEU A 66 1.45 -5.80 0.81
N PHE A 67 1.59 -7.11 1.00
CA PHE A 67 2.29 -7.98 0.04
C PHE A 67 1.33 -8.67 -0.91
N TYR A 68 1.73 -8.75 -2.17
CA TYR A 68 1.02 -9.41 -3.26
C TYR A 68 1.85 -10.58 -3.80
N LYS A 69 1.18 -11.60 -4.34
CA LYS A 69 1.79 -12.65 -5.15
C LYS A 69 1.19 -12.63 -6.54
N ILE A 70 1.83 -13.25 -7.52
CA ILE A 70 1.22 -13.46 -8.85
C ILE A 70 0.06 -14.47 -8.77
N GLY A 71 -1.03 -14.22 -9.50
CA GLY A 71 -2.22 -15.07 -9.62
C GLY A 71 -3.53 -14.29 -9.90
N HIS A 72 -4.65 -14.70 -9.28
CA HIS A 72 -5.99 -14.18 -9.57
C HIS A 72 -6.19 -12.69 -9.28
N HIS A 73 -6.72 -11.97 -10.26
CA HIS A 73 -7.12 -10.56 -10.20
C HIS A 73 -7.57 -10.01 -8.82
N ASP A 74 -6.97 -8.88 -8.44
CA ASP A 74 -7.36 -8.05 -7.29
C ASP A 74 -8.28 -6.89 -7.74
N ASP A 75 -9.44 -6.74 -7.08
CA ASP A 75 -10.47 -5.76 -7.45
C ASP A 75 -10.07 -4.31 -7.19
N PHE A 76 -9.15 -4.07 -6.24
CA PHE A 76 -8.64 -2.74 -5.98
C PHE A 76 -7.64 -2.33 -7.06
N LEU A 77 -6.70 -3.22 -7.41
CA LEU A 77 -5.71 -2.96 -8.45
C LEU A 77 -6.33 -2.69 -9.82
N SER A 78 -7.44 -3.35 -10.16
CA SER A 78 -8.18 -3.08 -11.40
C SER A 78 -8.78 -1.68 -11.44
N LYS A 79 -9.29 -1.18 -10.32
CA LYS A 79 -9.78 0.20 -10.24
C LYS A 79 -8.65 1.19 -10.40
N VAL A 80 -7.49 0.94 -9.79
CA VAL A 80 -6.29 1.78 -9.95
C VAL A 80 -5.77 1.75 -11.39
N GLN A 81 -5.83 0.60 -12.07
CA GLN A 81 -5.49 0.45 -13.48
C GLN A 81 -6.34 1.35 -14.38
N ILE A 82 -7.64 1.49 -14.10
CA ILE A 82 -8.54 2.36 -14.88
C ILE A 82 -8.16 3.85 -14.71
N LEU A 83 -7.67 4.24 -13.52
CA LEU A 83 -7.27 5.61 -13.23
C LEU A 83 -5.87 5.97 -13.77
N SER A 84 -5.05 4.97 -14.09
CA SER A 84 -3.69 5.18 -14.62
C SER A 84 -3.68 5.26 -16.15
N HIS A 85 -3.28 6.43 -16.68
CA HIS A 85 -3.09 6.62 -18.13
C HIS A 85 -1.87 5.86 -18.70
N LYS A 86 -1.08 5.15 -17.88
CA LYS A 86 0.13 4.45 -18.31
C LYS A 86 -0.17 3.01 -18.75
N LYS A 87 -0.27 2.78 -20.07
CA LYS A 87 -0.54 1.43 -20.65
C LYS A 87 0.35 0.30 -20.12
N ILE A 88 1.63 0.54 -19.90
CA ILE A 88 2.58 -0.48 -19.40
C ILE A 88 2.22 -0.94 -17.98
N PHE A 89 1.70 -0.03 -17.17
CA PHE A 89 1.35 -0.29 -15.79
C PHE A 89 0.08 -1.14 -15.64
N ASN A 90 -0.82 -0.99 -16.60
CA ASN A 90 -2.10 -1.69 -16.63
C ASN A 90 -1.95 -3.20 -16.86
N TYR A 91 -0.94 -3.63 -17.62
CA TYR A 91 -0.61 -5.06 -17.77
C TYR A 91 0.02 -5.66 -16.51
N PHE A 92 0.77 -4.84 -15.76
CA PHE A 92 1.49 -5.30 -14.59
C PHE A 92 0.51 -5.81 -13.52
N PHE A 93 -0.51 -5.01 -13.18
CA PHE A 93 -1.46 -5.36 -12.12
C PHE A 93 -2.39 -6.53 -12.42
N HIS A 94 -2.62 -6.86 -13.69
CA HIS A 94 -3.45 -8.00 -14.08
C HIS A 94 -2.89 -9.37 -13.63
N LEU A 95 -1.60 -9.41 -13.29
CA LEU A 95 -0.92 -10.64 -12.90
C LEU A 95 -0.96 -10.91 -11.39
N PHE A 96 -1.47 -10.00 -10.55
CA PHE A 96 -1.34 -10.11 -9.09
C PHE A 96 -2.62 -10.55 -8.37
N THR A 97 -2.44 -11.26 -7.25
CA THR A 97 -3.47 -11.77 -6.33
C THR A 97 -3.85 -10.83 -5.23
N GLN A 98 -5.03 -11.08 -4.67
CA GLN A 98 -5.47 -10.65 -3.33
C GLN A 98 -4.32 -10.57 -2.30
N PRO A 99 -4.35 -9.56 -1.42
CA PRO A 99 -3.30 -9.34 -0.45
C PRO A 99 -3.10 -10.52 0.51
N VAL A 100 -1.84 -10.78 0.84
CA VAL A 100 -1.51 -11.74 1.90
C VAL A 100 -1.69 -11.03 3.24
N ALA A 101 -2.85 -11.24 3.87
CA ALA A 101 -3.09 -10.77 5.24
C ALA A 101 -2.10 -11.44 6.20
N LEU A 102 -1.38 -10.62 6.96
CA LEU A 102 -0.51 -11.09 8.03
C LEU A 102 -1.15 -10.62 9.33
N GLY A 103 -1.54 -11.58 10.17
CA GLY A 103 -2.16 -11.28 11.45
C GLY A 103 -1.27 -10.39 12.30
N THR A 104 -1.90 -9.45 13.00
CA THR A 104 -1.25 -8.67 14.06
C THR A 104 -0.83 -9.63 15.18
N GLN A 105 0.47 -9.80 15.41
CA GLN A 105 0.91 -10.28 16.72
C GLN A 105 0.76 -9.11 17.69
N GLY A 106 -0.07 -9.32 18.71
CA GLY A 106 -0.22 -8.39 19.84
C GLY A 106 0.93 -8.49 20.83
#